data_AF-A0A260A7J2-F1
#
_entry.id   AF-A0A260A7J2-F1
#
_cell.length_a   1.000
_cell.length_b   1.000
_cell.length_c   1.000
_cell.angle_alpha   90.00
_cell.angle_beta   90.00
_cell.angle_gamma   90.00
#
_symmetry.space_group_name_H-M   'P 1'
#
loop_
_entity.id
_entity.type
_entity.pdbx_description
1 polymer ?
#
loop_
_entity_poly.entity_id
_entity_poly.type
_entity_poly.pdbx_seq_one_letter_code
_entity_poly.pdbx_strand_id
1 'polypeptide(L)'
;MTIEIQPRNTVRGRPRTGGEFTCDQCGREADKPRVRWPDGKICGTCFHSAVRTYGYCTACGFERMLPGRVEDRAVCVDCTGIETDFQCTGCGTEAEHYRRGICARCALRDDLTSLLLDNPPILLP
;
A
#
# COMPACT_ATOMS: atom_id res chain seq x y z
N MET A 1 38.62 -1.47 6.92
CA MET A 1 37.82 -0.38 6.33
C MET A 1 36.36 -0.64 6.68
N THR A 2 35.80 0.10 7.62
CA THR A 2 34.42 -0.06 8.08
C THR A 2 33.57 0.94 7.32
N ILE A 3 32.60 0.47 6.54
CA ILE A 3 31.64 1.34 5.85
C ILE A 3 30.54 1.67 6.86
N GLU A 4 30.55 2.89 7.38
CA GLU A 4 29.45 3.41 8.19
C GLU A 4 28.35 3.92 7.26
N ILE A 5 27.17 3.28 7.32
CA ILE A 5 26.01 3.68 6.53
C ILE A 5 25.37 4.89 7.23
N GLN A 6 25.51 6.08 6.67
CA GLN A 6 24.80 7.25 7.19
C GLN A 6 23.31 7.19 6.83
N PRO A 7 22.41 7.50 7.78
CA PRO A 7 20.97 7.49 7.53
C PRO A 7 20.59 8.55 6.48
N ARG A 8 19.67 8.18 5.59
CA ARG A 8 19.18 9.05 4.53
C ARG A 8 18.45 10.25 5.14
N ASN A 9 18.86 11.46 4.76
CA ASN A 9 18.19 12.70 5.20
C ASN A 9 16.73 12.72 4.70
N THR A 10 15.78 12.50 5.62
CA THR A 10 14.34 12.48 5.35
C THR A 10 13.70 13.88 5.31
N VAL A 11 14.47 14.93 5.63
CA VAL A 11 13.98 16.32 5.67
C VAL A 11 13.68 16.85 4.27
N ARG A 12 14.38 16.36 3.23
CA ARG A 12 14.15 16.75 1.83
C ARG A 12 13.20 15.78 1.12
N GLY A 13 11.99 15.65 1.66
CA GLY A 13 10.85 15.17 0.88
C GLY A 13 10.40 16.22 -0.15
N ARG A 14 9.58 15.83 -1.13
CA ARG A 14 8.87 16.78 -1.99
C ARG A 14 8.22 17.86 -1.10
N PRO A 15 8.32 19.17 -1.43
CA PRO A 15 7.67 20.22 -0.67
C PRO A 15 6.22 19.85 -0.39
N ARG A 16 5.75 20.09 0.84
CA ARG A 16 4.34 19.88 1.18
C ARG A 16 3.54 20.83 0.29
N THR A 17 2.81 20.31 -0.69
CA THR A 17 1.84 21.12 -1.41
C THR A 17 0.78 21.55 -0.38
N GLY A 18 0.50 22.85 -0.30
CA GLY A 18 -0.69 23.34 0.39
C GLY A 18 -1.89 22.73 -0.31
N GLY A 19 -2.74 22.05 0.45
CA GLY A 19 -3.74 21.15 -0.10
C GLY A 19 -5.16 21.67 0.03
N GLU A 20 -6.05 21.23 -0.86
CA GLU A 20 -7.48 21.61 -0.83
C GLU A 20 -8.27 20.79 0.21
N PHE A 21 -7.70 19.72 0.77
CA PHE A 21 -8.34 18.94 1.82
C PHE A 21 -7.36 18.45 2.90
N THR A 22 -7.90 18.21 4.09
CA THR A 22 -7.22 17.57 5.22
C THR A 22 -7.48 16.06 5.21
N CYS A 23 -6.42 15.25 5.32
CA CYS A 23 -6.53 13.80 5.38
C CYS A 23 -7.07 13.34 6.74
N ASP A 24 -8.15 12.56 6.73
CA ASP A 24 -8.83 12.10 7.95
C ASP A 24 -8.00 11.10 8.79
N GLN A 25 -6.98 10.45 8.21
CA GLN A 25 -6.09 9.55 8.96
C GLN A 25 -4.82 10.18 9.53
N CYS A 26 -4.27 11.25 8.92
CA CYS A 26 -3.03 11.86 9.42
C CYS A 26 -3.11 13.35 9.73
N GLY A 27 -4.25 13.98 9.49
CA GLY A 27 -4.47 15.42 9.71
C GLY A 27 -3.68 16.36 8.80
N ARG A 28 -2.95 15.85 7.81
CA ARG A 28 -2.15 16.67 6.89
C ARG A 28 -2.97 17.11 5.68
N GLU A 29 -2.69 18.32 5.21
CA GLU A 29 -3.21 18.83 3.94
C GLU A 29 -2.61 18.09 2.74
N ALA A 30 -3.42 17.89 1.70
CA ALA A 30 -2.99 17.37 0.41
C ALA A 30 -3.88 17.91 -0.73
N ASP A 31 -3.37 17.88 -1.96
CA ASP A 31 -4.08 18.42 -3.13
C ASP A 31 -5.38 17.66 -3.44
N LYS A 32 -5.33 16.32 -3.39
CA LYS A 32 -6.48 15.46 -3.68
C LYS A 32 -6.46 14.15 -2.88
N PRO A 33 -7.63 13.62 -2.47
CA PRO A 33 -7.70 12.30 -1.84
C PRO A 33 -7.32 11.23 -2.86
N ARG A 34 -6.60 10.20 -2.42
CA ARG A 34 -6.35 9.00 -3.23
C ARG A 34 -7.58 8.09 -3.23
N VAL A 35 -8.24 7.98 -2.08
CA VAL A 35 -9.49 7.23 -1.92
C VAL A 35 -10.42 7.95 -0.95
N ARG A 36 -11.71 7.60 -1.04
CA ARG A 36 -12.73 7.96 -0.06
C ARG A 36 -13.27 6.65 0.50
N TRP A 37 -12.94 6.39 1.76
CA TRP A 37 -13.44 5.23 2.51
C TRP A 37 -14.53 5.71 3.48
N PRO A 38 -15.26 4.79 4.13
CA PRO A 38 -16.17 5.15 5.21
C PRO A 38 -15.49 5.99 6.30
N ASP A 39 -14.21 5.73 6.56
CA ASP A 39 -13.39 6.46 7.54
C ASP A 39 -12.95 7.87 7.07
N GLY A 40 -13.27 8.25 5.83
CA GLY A 40 -13.03 9.59 5.27
C GLY A 40 -12.12 9.65 4.04
N LYS A 41 -11.64 10.86 3.75
CA LYS A 41 -10.73 11.21 2.65
C LYS A 41 -9.30 10.88 3.03
N ILE A 42 -8.69 9.94 2.29
CA ILE A 42 -7.35 9.45 2.59
C ILE A 42 -6.35 9.95 1.56
N CYS A 43 -5.25 10.55 2.01
CA CYS A 43 -4.15 10.96 1.13
C CYS A 43 -3.34 9.74 0.63
N GLY A 44 -2.55 9.93 -0.43
CA GLY A 44 -1.83 8.81 -1.04
C GLY A 44 -0.84 8.11 -0.10
N THR A 45 -0.14 8.87 0.75
CA THR A 45 0.79 8.29 1.73
C THR A 45 0.07 7.43 2.76
N CYS A 46 -1.05 7.92 3.31
CA CYS A 46 -1.83 7.15 4.29
C CYS A 46 -2.42 5.91 3.65
N PHE A 47 -2.95 6.00 2.43
CA PHE A 47 -3.42 4.84 1.70
C PHE A 47 -2.33 3.76 1.58
N HIS A 48 -1.14 4.11 1.09
CA HIS A 48 -0.08 3.11 0.90
C HIS A 48 0.43 2.53 2.23
N SER A 49 0.43 3.32 3.31
CA SER A 49 0.75 2.82 4.64
C SER A 49 -0.31 1.84 5.15
N ALA A 50 -1.58 2.20 4.97
CA ALA A 50 -2.74 1.44 5.41
C ALA A 50 -2.80 0.06 4.73
N VAL A 51 -2.68 0.00 3.41
CA VAL A 51 -2.71 -1.26 2.63
C VAL A 51 -1.43 -2.11 2.74
N ARG A 52 -0.44 -1.64 3.52
CA ARG A 52 0.78 -2.39 3.87
C ARG A 52 0.81 -2.79 5.34
N THR A 53 -0.19 -2.42 6.11
CA THR A 53 -0.32 -2.78 7.52
C THR A 53 -1.07 -4.11 7.62
N TYR A 54 -0.46 -5.08 8.28
CA TYR A 54 -1.04 -6.39 8.55
C TYR A 54 -0.96 -6.70 10.04
N GLY A 55 -1.91 -7.47 10.52
CA GLY A 55 -1.94 -7.94 11.89
C GLY A 55 -3.34 -8.42 12.29
N TYR A 56 -3.53 -8.67 13.58
CA TYR A 56 -4.83 -9.05 14.11
C TYR A 56 -5.77 -7.84 14.14
N CYS A 57 -6.88 -7.96 13.43
CA CYS A 57 -7.93 -6.95 13.41
C CYS A 57 -8.50 -6.77 14.81
N THR A 58 -8.56 -5.53 15.30
CA THR A 58 -9.07 -5.24 16.65
C THR A 58 -10.58 -5.46 16.81
N ALA A 59 -11.31 -5.62 15.70
CA ALA A 59 -12.76 -5.86 15.71
C ALA A 59 -13.12 -7.35 15.62
N CYS A 60 -12.51 -8.10 14.69
CA CYS A 60 -12.84 -9.51 14.45
C CYS A 60 -11.76 -10.52 14.91
N GLY A 61 -10.57 -10.06 15.28
CA GLY A 61 -9.48 -10.91 15.77
C GLY A 61 -8.73 -11.72 14.71
N PHE A 62 -9.11 -11.68 13.44
CA PHE A 62 -8.39 -12.37 12.35
C PHE A 62 -7.14 -11.60 11.91
N GLU A 63 -6.09 -12.34 11.55
CA GLU A 63 -4.89 -11.76 10.94
C GLU A 63 -5.16 -11.38 9.48
N ARG A 64 -5.15 -10.07 9.17
CA ARG A 64 -5.59 -9.50 7.89
C ARG A 64 -4.82 -8.24 7.55
N MET A 65 -5.03 -7.70 6.34
CA MET A 65 -4.69 -6.32 6.03
C MET A 65 -5.60 -5.38 6.82
N LEU A 66 -5.03 -4.32 7.40
CA LEU A 66 -5.72 -3.39 8.30
C LEU A 66 -5.74 -1.95 7.76
N PRO A 67 -6.43 -1.70 6.62
CA PRO A 67 -6.40 -0.37 6.03
C PRO A 67 -7.35 0.63 6.74
N GLY A 68 -8.40 0.13 7.38
CA GLY A 68 -9.39 0.95 8.07
C GLY A 68 -8.90 1.43 9.43
N ARG A 69 -9.52 2.50 9.94
CA ARG A 69 -9.30 3.04 11.28
C ARG A 69 -10.58 3.35 12.02
N VAL A 70 -10.69 2.85 13.25
CA VAL A 70 -11.75 3.19 14.20
C VAL A 70 -11.09 3.60 15.51
N GLU A 71 -11.32 4.83 15.98
CA GLU A 71 -10.71 5.37 17.21
C GLU A 71 -9.18 5.13 17.27
N ASP A 72 -8.48 5.43 16.16
CA ASP A 72 -7.05 5.18 15.94
C ASP A 72 -6.57 3.72 15.95
N ARG A 73 -7.47 2.74 16.06
CA ARG A 73 -7.14 1.32 15.95
C ARG A 73 -7.21 0.86 14.50
N ALA A 74 -6.25 0.04 14.09
CA ALA A 74 -6.19 -0.54 12.75
C ALA A 74 -7.21 -1.69 12.61
N VAL A 75 -8.07 -1.60 11.60
CA VAL A 75 -9.21 -2.51 11.40
C VAL A 75 -9.23 -3.00 9.95
N CYS A 76 -9.64 -4.26 9.73
CA CYS A 76 -9.73 -4.83 8.38
C CYS A 76 -10.88 -4.24 7.56
N VAL A 77 -10.79 -4.40 6.24
CA VAL A 77 -11.78 -3.83 5.29
C VAL A 77 -13.22 -4.21 5.57
N ASP A 78 -13.46 -5.48 5.90
CA ASP A 78 -14.82 -5.99 6.14
C ASP A 78 -15.42 -5.35 7.39
N CYS A 79 -14.62 -5.16 8.44
CA CYS A 79 -15.08 -4.57 9.69
C CYS A 79 -15.29 -3.05 9.59
N THR A 80 -14.60 -2.37 8.67
CA THR A 80 -14.81 -0.93 8.41
C THR A 80 -15.77 -0.65 7.25
N GLY A 81 -16.26 -1.67 6.56
CA GLY A 81 -17.13 -1.50 5.38
C GLY A 81 -16.42 -0.88 4.17
N ILE A 82 -15.11 -1.05 4.05
CA ILE A 82 -14.35 -0.59 2.88
C ILE A 82 -14.64 -1.54 1.71
N GLU A 83 -15.30 -1.04 0.66
CA GLU A 83 -15.65 -1.82 -0.54
C GLU A 83 -14.49 -1.94 -1.56
N THR A 84 -13.33 -1.34 -1.28
CA THR A 84 -12.17 -1.46 -2.17
C THR A 84 -11.68 -2.92 -2.20
N ASP A 85 -11.62 -3.51 -3.39
CA ASP A 85 -11.09 -4.86 -3.56
C ASP A 85 -9.56 -4.87 -3.38
N PHE A 86 -9.08 -5.72 -2.47
CA PHE A 86 -7.66 -6.00 -2.23
C PHE A 86 -7.31 -7.46 -2.45
N GLN A 87 -8.23 -8.29 -2.92
CA GLN A 87 -7.95 -9.70 -3.15
C GLN A 87 -7.12 -9.83 -4.42
N CYS A 88 -5.89 -10.34 -4.29
CA CYS A 88 -5.07 -10.64 -5.47
C CYS A 88 -5.72 -11.77 -6.26
N THR A 89 -6.07 -11.54 -7.53
CA THR A 89 -6.66 -12.57 -8.39
C THR A 89 -5.72 -13.74 -8.68
N GLY A 90 -4.41 -13.54 -8.52
CA GLY A 90 -3.39 -14.58 -8.75
C GLY A 90 -3.07 -15.45 -7.54
N CYS A 91 -3.15 -14.94 -6.31
CA CYS A 91 -2.79 -15.69 -5.10
C CYS A 91 -3.81 -15.67 -3.97
N GLY A 92 -4.91 -14.93 -4.12
CA GLY A 92 -5.97 -14.80 -3.11
C GLY A 92 -5.55 -14.09 -1.82
N THR A 93 -4.34 -13.55 -1.73
CA THR A 93 -3.91 -12.76 -0.57
C THR A 93 -4.42 -11.33 -0.68
N GLU A 94 -4.86 -10.76 0.43
CA GLU A 94 -5.10 -9.33 0.57
C GLU A 94 -3.80 -8.56 0.31
N ALA A 95 -3.79 -7.70 -0.71
CA ALA A 95 -2.65 -6.86 -1.06
C ALA A 95 -3.10 -5.66 -1.91
N GLU A 96 -2.34 -4.56 -1.86
CA GLU A 96 -2.49 -3.50 -2.87
C GLU A 96 -2.30 -4.09 -4.27
N HIS A 97 -3.29 -3.89 -5.15
CA HIS A 97 -3.16 -4.24 -6.56
C HIS A 97 -2.08 -3.38 -7.21
N TYR A 98 -1.08 -4.03 -7.78
CA TYR A 98 0.01 -3.37 -8.49
C TYR A 98 -0.33 -3.12 -9.96
N ARG A 99 -0.89 -4.14 -10.63
CA ARG A 99 -1.42 -4.05 -12.00
C ARG A 99 -2.48 -5.11 -12.20
N ARG A 100 -3.49 -4.86 -13.02
CA ARG A 100 -4.47 -5.88 -13.49
C ARG A 100 -5.05 -6.78 -12.38
N GLY A 101 -5.32 -6.23 -11.19
CA GLY A 101 -5.89 -6.99 -10.06
C GLY A 101 -4.93 -7.94 -9.33
N ILE A 102 -3.64 -7.94 -9.66
CA ILE A 102 -2.63 -8.78 -8.99
C ILE A 102 -1.71 -7.96 -8.09
N CYS A 103 -1.24 -8.57 -7.02
CA CYS A 103 -0.31 -7.96 -6.08
C CYS A 103 1.10 -7.84 -6.69
N ALA A 104 1.94 -6.98 -6.11
CA ALA A 104 3.32 -6.78 -6.56
C ALA A 104 4.14 -8.08 -6.60
N ARG A 105 3.88 -9.03 -5.69
CA ARG A 105 4.56 -10.34 -5.66
C ARG A 105 4.21 -11.19 -6.88
N CYS A 106 2.92 -11.29 -7.22
CA CYS A 106 2.47 -12.02 -8.40
C CYS A 106 2.98 -11.36 -9.67
N ALA A 107 2.87 -10.03 -9.75
CA ALA A 107 3.39 -9.27 -10.89
C ALA A 107 4.89 -9.50 -11.12
N LEU A 108 5.70 -9.44 -10.06
CA LEU A 108 7.13 -9.71 -10.16
C LEU A 108 7.41 -11.15 -10.60
N ARG A 109 6.65 -12.13 -10.08
CA ARG A 109 6.78 -13.53 -10.50
C ARG A 109 6.47 -13.71 -11.98
N ASP A 110 5.40 -13.11 -12.47
CA ASP A 110 5.02 -13.17 -13.89
C ASP A 110 6.12 -12.56 -14.77
N ASP A 111 6.63 -11.39 -14.39
CA ASP A 111 7.70 -10.70 -15.13
C ASP A 111 8.98 -11.54 -15.19
N LEU A 112 9.41 -12.08 -14.04
CA LEU A 112 10.61 -12.91 -13.96
C LEU A 112 10.45 -14.22 -14.73
N THR A 113 9.26 -14.84 -14.68
CA THR A 113 8.97 -16.08 -15.43
C THR A 113 9.10 -15.81 -16.93
N SER A 114 8.47 -14.74 -17.41
CA SER A 114 8.53 -14.36 -18.82
C SER A 114 9.96 -14.03 -19.26
N LEU A 115 10.73 -13.31 -18.44
CA LEU A 115 12.10 -12.91 -18.77
C LEU A 115 13.13 -14.03 -18.63
N LEU A 116 12.94 -15.01 -17.76
CA LEU A 116 13.98 -16.01 -17.48
C LEU A 116 13.70 -17.36 -18.14
N LEU A 117 12.44 -17.70 -18.38
CA LEU A 117 12.04 -19.03 -18.86
C LEU A 117 11.47 -18.97 -20.28
N ASP A 118 10.54 -18.03 -20.54
CA ASP A 118 9.79 -18.01 -21.79
C ASP A 118 10.48 -17.20 -22.89
N ASN A 119 11.19 -16.13 -22.53
CA ASN A 119 11.95 -15.28 -23.43
C ASN A 119 13.22 -14.76 -22.73
N PRO A 120 14.22 -15.64 -22.54
CA PRO A 120 15.50 -15.24 -21.93
C PRO A 120 16.07 -14.04 -22.70
N PRO A 121 16.57 -12.98 -22.01
CA PRO A 121 17.26 -11.90 -22.69
C PRO A 121 18.40 -12.51 -23.49
N ILE A 122 18.45 -12.22 -24.79
CA ILE A 122 19.62 -12.53 -25.61
C ILE A 122 20.74 -11.70 -25.03
N LEU A 123 21.61 -12.32 -24.24
CA LEU A 123 22.87 -11.73 -23.82
C LEU A 123 23.70 -11.61 -25.09
N LEU A 124 23.60 -10.47 -25.77
CA LEU A 124 24.50 -10.12 -26.87
C LEU A 124 25.92 -10.02 -26.28
N PRO A 125 26.93 -10.64 -26.93
CA PRO A 125 28.32 -10.58 -26.48
C PRO A 125 28.91 -9.17 -26.56
#